data_AF-A0A925JJA0-F1
#
_entry.id   AF-A0A925JJA0-F1
#
_cell.length_a   1.000
_cell.length_b   1.000
_cell.length_c   1.000
_cell.angle_alpha   90.00
_cell.angle_beta   90.00
_cell.angle_gamma   90.00
#
_symmetry.space_group_name_H-M   'P 1'
#
loop_
_entity.id
_entity.type
_entity.pdbx_description
1 polymer ?
#
loop_
_entity_poly.entity_id
_entity_poly.type
_entity_poly.pdbx_seq_one_letter_code
_entity_poly.pdbx_strand_id
1 'polypeptide(L)'
;MTSIEGDPLLIEDLETRRDELRATLADIGADDTQLRQLIEQKVYGRFLSFSYLLRQYVRREELTDMLAAGRAEFKAEAKSLTDPQAHKHLIEAIETAATLRRVDSLIYLHRLLKIWLAPHVISTSLMLALMLVHIIQVVFFIVR
;
A
#
# COMPACT_ATOMS: atom_id res chain seq x y z
N MET A 1 15.58 13.92 -4.59
CA MET A 1 14.60 14.46 -3.63
C MET A 1 13.33 14.73 -4.40
N THR A 2 12.43 13.75 -4.46
CA THR A 2 11.22 13.78 -5.30
C THR A 2 10.03 14.19 -4.45
N SER A 3 9.39 15.27 -4.89
CA SER A 3 8.16 15.96 -4.47
C SER A 3 6.97 15.10 -3.97
N ILE A 4 7.16 14.22 -2.99
CA ILE A 4 6.11 13.37 -2.37
C ILE A 4 6.05 13.58 -0.85
N GLU A 5 6.35 14.79 -0.36
CA GLU A 5 6.39 15.08 1.08
C GLU A 5 5.44 16.20 1.54
N GLY A 6 4.72 16.88 0.64
CA GLY A 6 4.06 18.14 0.97
C GLY A 6 2.54 18.15 1.04
N ASP A 7 1.83 17.53 0.08
CA ASP A 7 0.39 17.75 -0.08
C ASP A 7 -0.46 16.57 0.38
N PRO A 8 -1.64 16.82 0.98
CA PRO A 8 -2.62 15.79 1.25
C PRO A 8 -3.14 15.25 -0.10
N LEU A 9 -2.41 14.30 -0.67
CA LEU A 9 -2.76 13.64 -1.92
C LEU A 9 -4.18 13.08 -1.79
N LEU A 10 -5.08 13.56 -2.64
CA LEU A 10 -6.42 13.02 -2.73
C LEU A 10 -6.31 11.56 -3.18
N ILE A 11 -7.19 10.70 -2.68
CA ILE A 11 -7.14 9.27 -3.02
C ILE A 11 -7.25 9.04 -4.54
N GLU A 12 -7.91 9.95 -5.25
CA GLU A 12 -8.05 9.98 -6.70
C GLU A 12 -6.69 10.15 -7.40
N ASP A 13 -5.80 10.99 -6.85
CA ASP A 13 -4.44 11.16 -7.36
C ASP A 13 -3.60 9.89 -7.13
N LEU A 14 -3.78 9.23 -5.99
CA LEU A 14 -3.10 7.97 -5.68
C LEU A 14 -3.59 6.83 -6.59
N GLU A 15 -4.89 6.75 -6.86
CA GLU A 15 -5.45 5.77 -7.78
C GLU A 15 -4.97 6.01 -9.22
N THR A 16 -4.93 7.27 -9.66
CA THR A 16 -4.36 7.66 -10.96
C THR A 16 -2.89 7.27 -11.06
N ARG A 17 -2.10 7.59 -10.02
CA ARG A 17 -0.68 7.27 -10.00
C ARG A 17 -0.40 5.77 -9.96
N ARG A 18 -1.25 4.99 -9.28
CA ARG A 18 -1.20 3.53 -9.29
C ARG A 18 -1.39 2.98 -10.69
N ASP A 19 -2.35 3.54 -11.44
CA ASP A 19 -2.67 3.06 -12.78
C ASP A 19 -1.58 3.44 -13.78
N GLU A 20 -0.97 4.63 -13.65
CA GLU A 20 0.25 5.01 -14.38
C GLU A 20 1.41 4.04 -14.10
N LEU A 21 1.70 3.75 -12.83
CA LEU A 21 2.79 2.87 -12.45
C LEU A 21 2.58 1.43 -12.95
N ARG A 22 1.33 0.95 -12.99
CA ARG A 22 0.98 -0.34 -13.59
C ARG A 22 1.21 -0.34 -15.10
N ALA A 23 0.84 0.75 -15.79
CA ALA A 23 1.09 0.89 -17.21
C ALA A 23 2.60 0.87 -17.51
N THR A 24 3.39 1.63 -16.75
CA THR A 24 4.87 1.63 -16.87
C THR A 24 5.46 0.25 -16.61
N LEU A 25 4.98 -0.48 -15.59
CA LEU A 25 5.47 -1.82 -15.29
C LEU A 25 5.13 -2.83 -16.41
N ALA A 26 3.97 -2.68 -17.04
CA ALA A 26 3.55 -3.51 -18.16
C ALA A 26 4.37 -3.22 -19.43
N ASP A 27 4.78 -1.96 -19.62
CA ASP A 27 5.59 -1.51 -20.75
C ASP A 27 7.04 -1.98 -20.66
N ILE A 28 7.66 -1.93 -19.47
CA ILE A 28 9.05 -2.40 -19.22
C ILE A 28 9.24 -3.90 -19.59
N GLY A 29 8.17 -4.70 -19.56
CA GLY A 29 8.19 -6.13 -19.91
C GLY A 29 7.61 -6.47 -21.28
N ALA A 30 7.26 -5.48 -22.11
CA ALA A 30 6.62 -5.72 -23.40
C ALA A 30 7.57 -6.35 -24.43
N ASP A 31 8.87 -6.02 -24.36
CA ASP A 31 9.88 -6.44 -25.34
C ASP A 31 10.56 -7.78 -24.98
N ASP A 32 10.48 -8.24 -23.72
CA ASP A 32 11.16 -9.45 -23.26
C ASP A 32 10.23 -10.37 -22.45
N THR A 33 9.78 -11.45 -23.09
CA THR A 33 8.88 -12.46 -22.51
C THR A 33 9.44 -13.12 -21.25
N GLN A 34 10.76 -13.24 -21.16
CA GLN A 34 11.44 -13.88 -20.02
C GLN A 34 11.46 -12.93 -18.81
N LEU A 35 11.66 -11.63 -19.07
CA LEU A 35 11.56 -10.57 -18.07
C LEU A 35 10.10 -10.42 -17.57
N ARG A 36 9.13 -10.50 -18.47
CA ARG A 36 7.70 -10.44 -18.14
C ARG A 36 7.26 -11.58 -17.22
N GLN A 37 7.70 -12.82 -17.48
CA GLN A 37 7.40 -13.95 -16.60
C GLN A 37 8.04 -13.82 -15.21
N LEU A 38 9.27 -13.29 -15.13
CA LEU A 38 9.93 -13.01 -13.85
C LEU A 38 9.18 -11.94 -13.04
N ILE A 39 8.71 -10.88 -13.72
CA ILE A 39 7.88 -9.84 -13.09
C ILE A 39 6.55 -10.43 -12.61
N GLU A 40 5.86 -11.18 -13.47
CA GLU A 40 4.53 -11.72 -13.14
C GLU A 40 4.59 -12.79 -12.04
N GLN A 41 5.59 -13.66 -12.04
CA GLN A 41 5.62 -14.80 -11.14
C GLN A 41 6.29 -14.45 -9.80
N LYS A 42 7.38 -13.67 -9.82
CA LYS A 42 8.13 -13.33 -8.60
C LYS A 42 7.78 -11.98 -8.04
N VAL A 43 7.75 -10.94 -8.86
CA VAL A 43 7.53 -9.56 -8.37
C VAL A 43 6.08 -9.41 -7.89
N TYR A 44 5.09 -9.81 -8.69
CA TYR A 44 3.70 -9.81 -8.23
C TYR A 44 3.46 -10.79 -7.08
N GLY A 45 3.97 -12.03 -7.15
CA GLY A 45 3.79 -13.01 -6.06
C GLY A 45 4.33 -12.54 -4.69
N ARG A 46 5.49 -11.89 -4.69
CA ARG A 46 6.15 -11.38 -3.47
C ARG A 46 5.50 -10.09 -2.98
N PHE A 47 5.36 -9.11 -3.87
CA PHE A 47 4.92 -7.78 -3.52
C PHE A 47 3.40 -7.62 -3.48
N LEU A 48 2.57 -8.52 -4.01
CA LEU A 48 1.10 -8.43 -3.83
C LEU A 48 0.55 -9.24 -2.65
N SER A 49 1.36 -10.07 -1.98
CA SER A 49 0.85 -10.92 -0.88
C SER A 49 0.30 -10.10 0.29
N PHE A 50 -0.93 -10.39 0.74
CA PHE A 50 -1.61 -9.64 1.81
C PHE A 50 -0.82 -9.63 3.13
N SER A 51 -0.11 -10.72 3.43
CA SER A 51 0.77 -10.86 4.60
C SER A 51 1.93 -9.85 4.60
N TYR A 52 2.49 -9.54 3.42
CA TYR A 52 3.57 -8.56 3.29
C TYR A 52 3.06 -7.13 3.50
N LEU A 53 1.83 -6.86 3.07
CA LEU A 53 1.13 -5.59 3.30
C LEU A 53 0.90 -5.34 4.79
N LEU A 54 0.43 -6.37 5.50
CA LEU A 54 0.19 -6.33 6.94
C LEU A 54 1.51 -6.12 7.72
N ARG A 55 2.57 -6.84 7.32
CA ARG A 55 3.91 -6.66 7.89
C ARG A 55 4.42 -5.24 7.70
N GLN A 56 4.27 -4.67 6.50
CA GLN A 56 4.72 -3.31 6.19
C GLN A 56 4.01 -2.27 7.07
N TYR A 57 2.71 -2.46 7.29
CA TYR A 57 1.92 -1.58 8.17
C TYR A 57 2.35 -1.68 9.63
N VAL A 58 2.58 -2.90 10.13
CA VAL A 58 3.00 -3.13 11.53
C VAL A 58 4.43 -2.67 11.77
N ARG A 59 5.32 -2.89 10.81
CA ARG A 59 6.77 -2.73 10.98
C ARG A 59 7.29 -1.36 10.51
N ARG A 60 6.43 -0.52 9.90
CA ARG A 60 6.77 0.80 9.33
C ARG A 60 8.05 0.76 8.51
N GLU A 61 8.18 -0.24 7.63
CA GLU A 61 9.37 -0.39 6.80
C GLU A 61 9.50 0.79 5.83
N GLU A 62 10.67 1.42 5.79
CA GLU A 62 10.95 2.50 4.85
C GLU A 62 11.12 1.97 3.42
N LEU A 63 10.81 2.81 2.43
CA LEU A 63 10.93 2.47 1.01
C LEU A 63 12.36 2.06 0.63
N THR A 64 13.35 2.67 1.27
CA THR A 64 14.79 2.38 1.17
C THR A 64 15.12 0.95 1.54
N ASP A 65 14.57 0.44 2.64
CA ASP A 65 14.78 -0.94 3.09
C ASP A 65 14.11 -1.96 2.17
N MET A 66 12.90 -1.64 1.68
CA MET A 66 12.20 -2.47 0.71
C MET A 66 12.95 -2.56 -0.63
N LEU A 67 13.48 -1.44 -1.10
CA LEU A 67 14.32 -1.38 -2.30
C LEU A 67 15.63 -2.12 -2.10
N ALA A 68 16.26 -1.99 -0.93
CA ALA A 68 17.49 -2.71 -0.61
C ALA A 68 17.27 -4.23 -0.57
N ALA A 69 16.17 -4.68 0.04
CA ALA A 69 15.78 -6.09 0.08
C ALA A 69 15.47 -6.62 -1.32
N GLY A 70 14.68 -5.88 -2.12
CA GLY A 70 14.38 -6.24 -3.51
C GLY A 70 15.64 -6.34 -4.35
N ARG A 71 16.52 -5.33 -4.28
CA ARG A 71 17.81 -5.35 -5.00
C ARG A 71 18.71 -6.50 -4.56
N ALA A 72 18.69 -6.90 -3.29
CA ALA A 72 19.47 -8.04 -2.80
C ALA A 72 18.91 -9.38 -3.30
N GLU A 73 17.59 -9.55 -3.28
CA GLU A 73 16.88 -10.77 -3.71
C GLU A 73 17.04 -11.01 -5.22
N PHE A 74 16.91 -9.95 -6.02
CA PHE A 74 17.06 -10.02 -7.48
C PHE A 74 18.51 -9.86 -7.97
N LYS A 75 19.49 -9.63 -7.09
CA LYS A 75 20.91 -9.47 -7.48
C LYS A 75 21.49 -10.70 -8.18
N ALA A 76 21.06 -11.89 -7.78
CA ALA A 76 21.51 -13.15 -8.38
C ALA A 76 20.96 -13.33 -9.80
N GLU A 77 19.70 -12.96 -10.02
CA GLU A 77 19.04 -13.00 -11.33
C GLU A 77 19.51 -11.88 -12.25
N ALA A 78 19.72 -10.69 -11.71
CA ALA A 78 20.32 -9.57 -12.43
C ALA A 78 21.74 -9.87 -12.93
N LYS A 79 22.49 -10.72 -12.23
CA LYS A 79 23.82 -11.21 -12.66
C LYS A 79 23.75 -12.32 -13.70
N SER A 80 22.62 -13.04 -13.79
CA SER A 80 22.41 -14.07 -14.82
C SER A 80 21.98 -13.48 -16.17
N LEU A 81 21.53 -12.22 -16.18
CA LEU A 81 21.24 -11.47 -17.40
C LEU A 81 22.54 -10.96 -18.02
N THR A 82 22.88 -11.49 -19.19
CA THR A 82 24.11 -11.16 -19.94
C THR A 82 24.05 -9.78 -20.61
N ASP A 83 22.84 -9.22 -20.79
CA ASP A 83 22.61 -7.93 -21.46
C ASP A 83 22.55 -6.77 -20.44
N PRO A 84 23.41 -5.73 -20.58
CA PRO A 84 23.36 -4.52 -19.77
C PRO A 84 22.03 -3.75 -19.83
N GLN A 85 21.29 -3.83 -20.94
CA GLN A 85 19.98 -3.16 -21.07
C GLN A 85 18.90 -3.89 -20.28
N ALA A 86 18.84 -5.22 -20.39
CA ALA A 86 17.94 -6.05 -19.60
C ALA A 86 18.17 -5.88 -18.09
N HIS A 87 19.43 -5.69 -17.67
CA HIS A 87 19.77 -5.38 -16.28
C HIS A 87 19.18 -4.05 -15.79
N LYS A 88 19.21 -3.00 -16.61
CA LYS A 88 18.61 -1.70 -16.25
C LYS A 88 17.10 -1.78 -16.16
N HIS A 89 16.45 -2.42 -17.12
CA HIS A 89 14.99 -2.61 -17.13
C HIS A 89 14.52 -3.43 -15.92
N LEU A 90 15.28 -4.45 -15.50
CA LEU A 90 14.97 -5.20 -14.28
C LEU A 90 15.01 -4.31 -13.02
N ILE A 91 16.04 -3.46 -12.88
CA ILE A 91 16.17 -2.56 -11.72
C ILE A 91 15.00 -1.55 -11.71
N GLU A 92 14.68 -0.97 -12.87
CA GLU A 92 13.57 -0.03 -13.03
C GLU A 92 12.22 -0.68 -12.72
N ALA A 93 12.01 -1.93 -13.14
CA ALA A 93 10.83 -2.71 -12.80
C ALA A 93 10.72 -2.95 -11.28
N ILE A 94 11.83 -3.28 -10.59
CA ILE A 94 11.85 -3.45 -9.14
C ILE A 94 11.50 -2.16 -8.42
N GLU A 95 12.06 -1.03 -8.86
CA GLU A 95 11.79 0.29 -8.29
C GLU A 95 10.33 0.71 -8.48
N THR A 96 9.81 0.49 -9.69
CA THR A 96 8.41 0.77 -10.04
C THR A 96 7.46 -0.12 -9.23
N ALA A 97 7.76 -1.41 -9.09
CA ALA A 97 6.94 -2.35 -8.31
C ALA A 97 6.96 -2.03 -6.80
N ALA A 98 8.11 -1.66 -6.24
CA ALA A 98 8.22 -1.26 -4.84
C ALA A 98 7.43 0.03 -4.58
N THR A 99 7.48 0.99 -5.52
CA THR A 99 6.72 2.24 -5.45
C THR A 99 5.22 1.98 -5.55
N LEU A 100 4.79 1.14 -6.50
CA LEU A 100 3.40 0.71 -6.67
C LEU A 100 2.85 0.09 -5.38
N ARG A 101 3.64 -0.78 -4.73
CA ARG A 101 3.24 -1.41 -3.47
C ARG A 101 3.00 -0.40 -2.34
N ARG A 102 3.83 0.65 -2.25
CA ARG A 102 3.62 1.72 -1.27
C ARG A 102 2.33 2.48 -1.56
N VAL A 103 2.07 2.82 -2.82
CA VAL A 103 0.81 3.50 -3.22
C VAL A 103 -0.40 2.63 -2.88
N ASP A 104 -0.37 1.34 -3.20
CA ASP A 104 -1.43 0.40 -2.83
C ASP A 104 -1.66 0.37 -1.31
N SER A 105 -0.58 0.36 -0.51
CA SER A 105 -0.71 0.36 0.95
C SER A 105 -1.42 1.58 1.52
N LEU A 106 -1.18 2.77 0.95
CA LEU A 106 -1.85 4.01 1.34
C LEU A 106 -3.33 3.98 0.96
N ILE A 107 -3.65 3.50 -0.25
CA ILE A 107 -5.03 3.36 -0.72
C ILE A 107 -5.80 2.38 0.17
N TYR A 108 -5.22 1.22 0.49
CA TYR A 108 -5.84 0.23 1.36
C TYR A 108 -6.05 0.74 2.78
N LEU A 109 -5.06 1.42 3.35
CA LEU A 109 -5.18 2.03 4.68
C LEU A 109 -6.33 3.04 4.69
N HIS A 110 -6.40 3.92 3.70
CA HIS A 110 -7.47 4.91 3.60
C HIS A 110 -8.85 4.25 3.47
N ARG A 111 -9.00 3.24 2.61
CA ARG A 111 -10.25 2.48 2.47
C ARG A 111 -10.66 1.79 3.76
N LEU A 112 -9.70 1.16 4.45
CA LEU A 112 -9.95 0.51 5.74
C LEU A 112 -10.41 1.52 6.78
N LEU A 113 -9.76 2.68 6.86
CA LEU A 113 -10.12 3.75 7.79
C LEU A 113 -11.54 4.25 7.52
N LYS A 114 -11.90 4.43 6.24
CA LYS A 114 -13.25 4.86 5.83
C LYS A 114 -14.32 3.82 6.18
N ILE A 115 -14.02 2.54 5.99
CA ILE A 115 -14.91 1.43 6.36
C ILE A 115 -15.07 1.34 7.87
N TRP A 116 -14.00 1.54 8.64
CA TRP A 116 -14.03 1.45 10.10
C TRP A 116 -14.66 2.67 10.78
N LEU A 117 -14.57 3.85 10.15
CA LEU A 117 -15.13 5.08 10.69
C LEU A 117 -16.65 4.99 10.84
N ALA A 118 -17.36 4.46 9.84
CA ALA A 118 -18.82 4.34 9.87
C ALA A 118 -19.37 3.57 11.09
N PRO A 119 -18.95 2.31 11.37
CA PRO A 119 -19.40 1.59 12.56
C PRO A 119 -18.92 2.25 13.87
N HIS A 120 -17.73 2.86 13.88
CA HIS A 120 -17.24 3.58 15.05
C HIS A 120 -18.12 4.79 15.40
N VAL A 121 -18.51 5.58 14.41
CA VAL A 121 -19.42 6.73 14.59
C VAL A 121 -20.80 6.29 15.08
N ILE A 122 -21.33 5.20 14.53
CA ILE A 122 -22.62 4.63 14.98
C ILE A 122 -22.53 4.20 16.45
N SER A 123 -21.47 3.48 16.80
CA SER A 123 -21.26 2.99 18.18
C SER A 123 -21.09 4.13 19.17
N THR A 124 -20.28 5.13 18.86
CA THR A 124 -20.07 6.31 19.73
C THR A 124 -21.33 7.15 19.88
N SER A 125 -22.11 7.32 18.80
CA SER A 125 -23.40 8.00 18.84
C SER A 125 -24.41 7.27 19.73
N LEU A 126 -24.48 5.94 19.61
CA LEU A 126 -25.34 5.10 20.44
C LEU A 126 -24.93 5.16 21.91
N MET A 127 -23.64 5.06 22.19
CA MET A 127 -23.10 5.15 23.56
C MET A 127 -23.45 6.49 24.21
N LEU A 128 -23.29 7.61 23.47
CA LEU A 128 -23.67 8.94 23.95
C LEU A 128 -25.18 9.04 24.23
N ALA A 129 -26.03 8.51 23.35
CA ALA A 129 -27.48 8.51 23.54
C ALA A 129 -27.88 7.72 24.80
N LEU A 130 -27.30 6.53 25.00
CA LEU A 130 -27.55 5.71 26.19
C LEU A 130 -27.06 6.38 27.47
N MET A 131 -25.92 7.07 27.42
CA MET A 131 -25.40 7.84 28.55
C MET A 131 -26.36 8.96 28.95
N LEU A 132 -26.96 9.68 28.00
CA LEU A 132 -27.97 10.70 28.29
C LEU A 132 -29.22 10.12 28.94
N VAL A 133 -29.75 9.01 28.40
CA VAL A 133 -30.90 8.30 29.00
C VAL A 133 -30.57 7.89 30.43
N HIS A 134 -29.37 7.36 30.67
CA HIS A 134 -28.93 6.94 31.99
C HIS A 134 -28.87 8.11 32.99
N ILE A 135 -28.35 9.27 32.60
CA ILE A 135 -28.33 10.47 33.44
C ILE A 135 -29.75 10.89 33.84
N ILE A 136 -30.68 10.91 32.88
CA ILE A 136 -32.09 11.26 33.14
C ILE A 136 -32.71 10.27 34.13
N GLN A 137 -32.46 8.97 33.95
CA GLN A 137 -32.92 7.93 34.87
C GLN A 137 -32.40 8.17 36.28
N VAL A 138 -31.09 8.39 36.45
CA VAL A 138 -30.47 8.62 37.77
C VAL A 138 -31.07 9.85 38.46
N VAL A 139 -31.24 10.97 37.73
CA VAL A 139 -31.86 12.17 38.30
C VAL A 139 -33.32 11.92 38.69
N PHE A 140 -34.10 11.25 37.84
CA PHE A 140 -35.50 10.93 38.14
C PHE A 140 -35.65 10.02 39.37
N PHE A 141 -34.77 9.01 39.50
CA PHE A 141 -34.75 8.10 40.65
C PHE A 141 -34.26 8.77 41.94
N ILE A 142 -33.45 9.82 41.87
CA ILE A 142 -33.01 10.58 43.07
C ILE A 142 -34.10 11.56 43.53
N VAL A 143 -34.83 12.16 42.58
CA VAL A 143 -35.86 13.17 42.87
C VAL A 143 -37.18 12.55 43.34
N ARG A 144 -37.43 11.28 43.00
CA ARG A 144 -38.63 10.54 43.39
C ARG A 144 -38.39 9.70 44.64
#